data_AF-A0A2I6QIL5-F1
#
_entry.id   AF-A0A2I6QIL5-F1
#
_cell.length_a   1.000
_cell.length_b   1.000
_cell.length_c   1.000
_cell.angle_alpha   90.00
_cell.angle_beta   90.00
_cell.angle_gamma   90.00
#
_symmetry.space_group_name_H-M   'P 1'
#
loop_
_entity.id
_entity.type
_entity.pdbx_description
1 polymer ?
#
loop_
_entity_poly.entity_id
_entity_poly.type
_entity_poly.pdbx_seq_one_letter_code
_entity_poly.pdbx_strand_id
1 'polypeptide(L)'
;MAIDFPEQIFGFNVEKRVIPRPGGQKFLFNSHTQIGVLHTTENPSVESSFKTLNTNHSAPHFIVGEGRIIQCRSLTHQAAALVGNAPFFANAQASIQIEMAAFTGGGKDTSSTTDVWLPKDEVLRPTIAIMAFCAANGIDIPLQVPTDDWKDDNSDMPLPWAVGPTKANPKRKMNVRRIRAASGDFPKLKGWWMHVEIPGQPEQWHHDCGALRRRDMLRMAQELLNKPI
;
A
#
# COMPACT_ATOMS: atom_id res chain seq x y z
N MET A 1 -2.05 -24.17 -5.04
CA MET A 1 -0.81 -23.37 -5.08
C MET A 1 -1.17 -22.01 -5.64
N ALA A 2 -0.84 -20.91 -4.94
CA ALA A 2 -1.10 -19.57 -5.44
C ALA A 2 -0.28 -19.33 -6.73
N ILE A 3 -0.89 -18.70 -7.74
CA ILE A 3 -0.19 -18.34 -8.98
C ILE A 3 0.73 -17.16 -8.66
N ASP A 4 2.05 -17.36 -8.77
CA ASP A 4 3.07 -16.39 -8.33
C ASP A 4 3.13 -15.12 -9.21
N PHE A 5 2.79 -15.25 -10.48
CA PHE A 5 2.50 -14.17 -11.43
C PHE A 5 1.19 -14.50 -12.17
N PRO A 6 0.01 -14.12 -11.63
CA PRO A 6 -1.24 -14.33 -12.34
C PRO A 6 -1.21 -13.59 -13.68
N GLU A 7 -1.76 -14.20 -14.73
CA GLU A 7 -1.94 -13.53 -16.03
C GLU A 7 -3.17 -12.61 -16.03
N GLN A 8 -4.16 -12.94 -15.18
CA GLN A 8 -5.38 -12.16 -15.01
C GLN A 8 -5.83 -12.10 -13.55
N ILE A 9 -6.46 -10.98 -13.18
CA ILE A 9 -7.10 -10.74 -11.89
C ILE A 9 -8.46 -10.09 -12.14
N PHE A 10 -9.57 -10.77 -11.85
CA PHE A 10 -10.96 -10.27 -12.00
C PHE A 10 -11.21 -9.48 -13.30
N GLY A 11 -10.80 -10.04 -14.45
CA GLY A 11 -11.00 -9.44 -15.77
C GLY A 11 -9.94 -8.40 -16.19
N PHE A 12 -8.98 -8.10 -15.33
CA PHE A 12 -7.81 -7.30 -15.68
C PHE A 12 -6.65 -8.19 -16.11
N ASN A 13 -6.01 -7.85 -17.23
CA ASN A 13 -4.71 -8.44 -17.58
C ASN A 13 -3.63 -7.92 -16.63
N VAL A 14 -2.71 -8.79 -16.24
CA VAL A 14 -1.58 -8.47 -15.37
C VAL A 14 -0.30 -8.47 -16.18
N GLU A 15 0.33 -7.30 -16.29
CA GLU A 15 1.60 -7.14 -16.97
C GLU A 15 2.77 -7.43 -16.03
N LYS A 16 3.62 -8.40 -16.38
CA LYS A 16 4.84 -8.68 -15.61
C LYS A 16 5.96 -7.70 -15.99
N ARG A 17 6.33 -6.80 -15.07
CA ARG A 17 7.49 -5.91 -15.22
C ARG A 17 8.30 -5.85 -13.93
N VAL A 18 9.32 -6.69 -13.86
CA VAL A 18 10.12 -6.87 -12.64
C VAL A 18 11.04 -5.67 -12.39
N ILE A 19 11.01 -5.14 -11.17
CA ILE A 19 11.99 -4.17 -10.68
C ILE A 19 13.08 -4.93 -9.91
N PRO A 20 14.36 -4.91 -10.35
CA PRO A 20 15.42 -5.68 -9.71
C PRO A 20 15.82 -5.07 -8.36
N ARG A 21 16.42 -5.89 -7.48
CA ARG A 21 17.10 -5.36 -6.29
C ARG A 21 18.40 -4.65 -6.67
N PRO A 22 18.85 -3.68 -5.86
CA PRO A 22 20.12 -2.99 -6.11
C PRO A 22 21.28 -3.99 -6.26
N GLY A 23 22.18 -3.73 -7.20
CA GLY A 23 23.39 -4.54 -7.41
C GLY A 23 23.13 -5.99 -7.83
N GLY A 24 21.95 -6.32 -8.36
CA GLY A 24 21.63 -7.68 -8.83
C GLY A 24 21.43 -8.69 -7.69
N GLN A 25 21.16 -8.23 -6.47
CA GLN A 25 20.92 -9.10 -5.32
C GLN A 25 19.70 -10.01 -5.54
N LYS A 26 19.76 -11.24 -5.00
CA LYS A 26 18.64 -12.19 -5.03
C LYS A 26 17.43 -11.64 -4.29
N PHE A 27 16.22 -11.95 -4.74
CA PHE A 27 15.01 -11.59 -4.01
C PHE A 27 14.91 -12.31 -2.66
N LEU A 28 14.24 -11.68 -1.71
CA LEU A 28 13.98 -12.25 -0.37
C LEU A 28 12.59 -12.87 -0.36
N PHE A 29 12.41 -13.96 0.36
CA PHE A 29 11.11 -14.63 0.47
C PHE A 29 10.14 -13.86 1.34
N ASN A 30 8.90 -13.80 0.88
CA ASN A 30 7.79 -13.19 1.60
C ASN A 30 7.44 -14.01 2.85
N SER A 31 7.02 -13.34 3.93
CA SER A 31 6.67 -13.99 5.20
C SER A 31 5.17 -14.30 5.35
N HIS A 32 4.34 -13.89 4.39
CA HIS A 32 2.89 -14.17 4.34
C HIS A 32 2.14 -13.84 5.65
N THR A 33 2.48 -12.71 6.25
CA THR A 33 1.87 -12.13 7.45
C THR A 33 0.40 -11.75 7.35
N GLN A 34 -0.29 -11.95 6.22
CA GLN A 34 -1.67 -11.51 5.97
C GLN A 34 -1.85 -9.98 6.10
N ILE A 35 -0.82 -9.23 5.71
CA ILE A 35 -0.80 -7.77 5.74
C ILE A 35 -0.69 -7.24 4.30
N GLY A 36 -1.72 -6.51 3.86
CA GLY A 36 -1.67 -5.70 2.65
C GLY A 36 -1.34 -4.26 3.00
N VAL A 37 -0.53 -3.57 2.18
CA VAL A 37 -0.22 -2.16 2.36
C VAL A 37 -0.60 -1.39 1.09
N LEU A 38 -1.39 -0.34 1.26
CA LEU A 38 -1.79 0.58 0.21
C LEU A 38 -0.88 1.80 0.21
N HIS A 39 -0.44 2.15 -0.99
CA HIS A 39 0.39 3.29 -1.30
C HIS A 39 -0.23 4.10 -2.45
N THR A 40 -0.02 5.42 -2.46
CA THR A 40 -0.01 6.29 -3.62
C THR A 40 1.43 6.53 -4.03
N THR A 41 1.69 6.44 -5.33
CA THR A 41 3.03 6.67 -5.88
C THR A 41 3.38 8.15 -5.94
N GLU A 42 2.40 9.03 -5.69
CA GLU A 42 2.47 10.47 -5.91
C GLU A 42 2.93 10.80 -7.34
N ASN A 43 2.48 9.98 -8.29
CA ASN A 43 2.70 10.12 -9.73
C ASN A 43 1.37 9.99 -10.49
N PRO A 44 1.22 10.67 -11.64
CA PRO A 44 -0.05 10.73 -12.36
C PRO A 44 -0.38 9.49 -13.19
N SER A 45 0.59 8.60 -13.46
CA SER A 45 0.41 7.49 -14.39
C SER A 45 1.19 6.24 -13.98
N VAL A 46 0.82 5.09 -14.56
CA VAL A 46 1.49 3.82 -14.29
C VAL A 46 2.93 3.84 -14.78
N GLU A 47 3.19 4.40 -15.97
CA GLU A 47 4.56 4.47 -16.51
C GLU A 47 5.47 5.40 -15.70
N SER A 48 4.97 6.56 -15.25
CA SER A 48 5.75 7.47 -14.41
C SER A 48 6.04 6.87 -13.03
N SER A 49 5.05 6.17 -12.45
CA SER A 49 5.21 5.39 -11.22
C SER A 49 6.26 4.30 -11.37
N PHE A 50 6.15 3.46 -12.41
CA PHE A 50 7.09 2.38 -12.68
C PHE A 50 8.51 2.92 -12.86
N LYS A 51 8.68 3.99 -13.65
CA LYS A 51 10.00 4.61 -13.87
C LYS A 51 10.63 5.04 -12.54
N THR A 52 9.89 5.78 -11.71
CA THR A 52 10.37 6.26 -10.41
C THR A 52 10.75 5.11 -9.48
N LEU A 53 9.85 4.14 -9.31
CA LEU A 53 10.08 2.98 -8.43
C LEU A 53 11.24 2.11 -8.93
N ASN A 54 11.37 1.94 -10.25
CA ASN A 54 12.46 1.17 -10.85
C ASN A 54 13.82 1.87 -10.66
N THR A 55 13.89 3.18 -10.84
CA THR A 55 15.11 3.96 -10.58
C THR A 55 15.56 3.86 -9.13
N ASN A 56 14.62 3.83 -8.18
CA ASN A 56 14.91 3.77 -6.76
C ASN A 56 15.04 2.33 -6.21
N HIS A 57 14.83 1.31 -7.05
CA HIS A 57 14.70 -0.09 -6.65
C HIS A 57 13.61 -0.35 -5.58
N SER A 58 12.60 0.52 -5.50
CA SER A 58 11.52 0.50 -4.52
C SER A 58 10.33 -0.34 -5.02
N ALA A 59 10.56 -1.61 -5.35
CA ALA A 59 9.56 -2.43 -6.03
C ALA A 59 8.35 -2.78 -5.15
N PRO A 60 7.11 -2.37 -5.46
CA PRO A 60 5.91 -2.94 -4.84
C PRO A 60 5.65 -4.35 -5.39
N HIS A 61 4.59 -5.00 -4.90
CA HIS A 61 4.06 -6.18 -5.59
C HIS A 61 3.32 -5.75 -6.85
N PHE A 62 2.46 -4.73 -6.73
CA PHE A 62 1.65 -4.23 -7.83
C PHE A 62 1.74 -2.71 -7.99
N ILE A 63 1.67 -2.24 -9.23
CA ILE A 63 1.38 -0.85 -9.59
C ILE A 63 0.04 -0.85 -10.34
N VAL A 64 -0.85 0.07 -9.99
CA VAL A 64 -2.20 0.16 -10.58
C VAL A 64 -2.55 1.57 -11.01
N GLY A 65 -3.28 1.69 -12.11
CA GLY A 65 -3.74 2.96 -12.68
C GLY A 65 -4.05 2.81 -14.16
N GLU A 66 -4.74 3.79 -14.75
CA GLU A 66 -5.07 3.77 -16.19
C GLU A 66 -5.82 2.48 -16.62
N GLY A 67 -6.54 1.84 -15.69
CA GLY A 67 -7.22 0.55 -15.90
C GLY A 67 -6.29 -0.67 -16.00
N ARG A 68 -5.02 -0.53 -15.63
CA ARG A 68 -3.96 -1.56 -15.78
C ARG A 68 -3.50 -2.08 -14.42
N ILE A 69 -2.99 -3.31 -14.44
CA ILE A 69 -2.25 -3.91 -13.33
C ILE A 69 -0.86 -4.29 -13.84
N ILE A 70 0.18 -3.74 -13.23
CA ILE A 70 1.56 -4.21 -13.39
C ILE A 70 1.96 -4.96 -12.14
N GLN A 71 2.55 -6.14 -12.30
CA GLN A 71 3.20 -6.87 -11.21
C GLN A 71 4.72 -6.74 -11.27
N CYS A 72 5.30 -6.16 -10.23
CA CYS A 72 6.74 -5.88 -10.13
C CYS A 72 7.52 -6.88 -9.29
N ARG A 73 6.84 -7.57 -8.38
CA ARG A 73 7.41 -8.62 -7.54
C ARG A 73 6.46 -9.82 -7.51
N SER A 74 7.03 -11.01 -7.52
CA SER A 74 6.24 -12.23 -7.40
C SER A 74 5.65 -12.34 -5.99
N LEU A 75 4.53 -13.03 -5.84
CA LEU A 75 3.79 -13.11 -4.56
C LEU A 75 4.58 -13.85 -3.47
N THR A 76 5.51 -14.72 -3.86
CA THR A 76 6.42 -15.45 -2.95
C THR A 76 7.62 -14.64 -2.50
N HIS A 77 7.83 -13.43 -3.02
CA HIS A 77 8.98 -12.59 -2.68
C HIS A 77 8.58 -11.25 -2.05
N GLN A 78 9.40 -10.74 -1.15
CA GLN A 78 9.19 -9.44 -0.52
C GLN A 78 9.25 -8.30 -1.54
N ALA A 79 8.30 -7.38 -1.43
CA ALA A 79 8.40 -6.06 -2.01
C ALA A 79 9.42 -5.18 -1.25
N ALA A 80 9.63 -3.97 -1.74
CA ALA A 80 10.64 -3.02 -1.31
C ALA A 80 10.13 -1.56 -1.36
N ALA A 81 8.81 -1.32 -1.38
CA ALA A 81 8.26 0.04 -1.40
C ALA A 81 8.29 0.73 -0.01
N LEU A 82 8.60 0.00 1.06
CA LEU A 82 8.78 0.53 2.40
C LEU A 82 10.27 0.67 2.75
N VAL A 83 10.61 1.53 3.72
CA VAL A 83 12.01 1.76 4.15
C VAL A 83 12.36 1.09 5.48
N GLY A 84 11.36 0.54 6.18
CA GLY A 84 11.50 -0.02 7.53
C GLY A 84 12.52 -1.16 7.61
N ASN A 85 13.66 -0.87 8.24
CA ASN A 85 14.64 -1.84 8.74
C ASN A 85 14.52 -1.94 10.28
N ALA A 86 15.34 -2.79 10.90
CA ALA A 86 15.34 -3.03 12.35
C ALA A 86 15.11 -1.73 13.17
N PRO A 87 14.20 -1.75 14.17
CA PRO A 87 13.47 -2.91 14.69
C PRO A 87 12.20 -3.29 13.90
N PHE A 88 11.77 -2.47 12.93
CA PHE A 88 10.53 -2.69 12.17
C PHE A 88 10.84 -3.11 10.74
N PHE A 89 10.89 -4.42 10.48
CA PHE A 89 11.18 -4.98 9.16
C PHE A 89 9.95 -4.91 8.23
N ALA A 90 9.54 -3.70 7.87
CA ALA A 90 8.26 -3.42 7.23
C ALA A 90 8.05 -4.18 5.91
N ASN A 91 9.08 -4.25 5.05
CA ASN A 91 9.00 -5.03 3.81
C ASN A 91 8.89 -6.53 4.04
N ALA A 92 9.61 -7.04 5.05
CA ALA A 92 9.54 -8.45 5.39
C ALA A 92 8.17 -8.79 5.99
N GLN A 93 7.50 -7.84 6.62
CA GLN A 93 6.23 -8.02 7.33
C GLN A 93 4.99 -7.61 6.53
N ALA A 94 5.14 -7.04 5.33
CA ALA A 94 4.04 -6.73 4.42
C ALA A 94 3.93 -7.83 3.36
N SER A 95 2.84 -8.60 3.39
CA SER A 95 2.60 -9.68 2.44
C SER A 95 2.36 -9.15 1.04
N ILE A 96 1.60 -8.06 0.90
CA ILE A 96 1.33 -7.40 -0.38
C ILE A 96 1.50 -5.90 -0.22
N GLN A 97 2.03 -5.25 -1.25
CA GLN A 97 2.23 -3.80 -1.33
C GLN A 97 1.69 -3.36 -2.68
N ILE A 98 0.73 -2.44 -2.69
CA ILE A 98 0.09 -1.92 -3.90
C ILE A 98 0.39 -0.43 -3.99
N GLU A 99 0.96 -0.03 -5.11
CA GLU A 99 1.26 1.35 -5.47
C GLU A 99 0.22 1.87 -6.47
N MET A 100 -0.63 2.78 -6.01
CA MET A 100 -1.65 3.44 -6.82
C MET A 100 -1.03 4.63 -7.54
N ALA A 101 -1.10 4.66 -8.87
CA ALA A 101 -0.73 5.81 -9.69
C ALA A 101 -1.74 6.96 -9.49
N ALA A 102 -1.60 7.64 -8.37
CA ALA A 102 -2.45 8.72 -7.92
C ALA A 102 -1.66 9.62 -6.96
N PHE A 103 -2.23 10.78 -6.69
CA PHE A 103 -1.79 11.66 -5.62
C PHE A 103 -2.75 11.53 -4.44
N THR A 104 -2.22 11.60 -3.23
CA THR A 104 -3.07 11.68 -2.04
C THR A 104 -4.00 12.89 -2.14
N GLY A 105 -5.30 12.67 -1.96
CA GLY A 105 -6.33 13.71 -2.13
C GLY A 105 -6.88 13.84 -3.55
N GLY A 106 -6.44 12.98 -4.49
CA GLY A 106 -6.97 12.91 -5.85
C GLY A 106 -6.35 13.87 -6.86
N GLY A 107 -5.39 14.73 -6.46
CA GLY A 107 -4.68 15.62 -7.38
C GLY A 107 -3.27 16.02 -6.93
N LYS A 108 -2.42 16.45 -7.88
CA LYS A 108 -1.04 16.86 -7.58
C LYS A 108 -0.98 18.11 -6.69
N ASP A 109 -1.94 19.02 -6.87
CA ASP A 109 -2.02 20.28 -6.15
C ASP A 109 -2.88 20.18 -4.89
N THR A 110 -3.44 19.01 -4.58
CA THR A 110 -4.32 18.77 -3.41
C THR A 110 -3.52 18.52 -2.13
N SER A 111 -2.39 19.23 -1.98
CA SER A 111 -1.43 19.14 -0.85
C SER A 111 -2.00 19.46 0.54
N SER A 112 -3.33 19.46 0.71
CA SER A 112 -4.02 19.80 1.94
C SER A 112 -5.42 19.21 2.08
N THR A 113 -5.84 18.23 1.26
CA THR A 113 -7.21 17.71 1.45
C THR A 113 -7.27 16.83 2.70
N THR A 114 -7.75 17.45 3.77
CA THR A 114 -8.31 16.79 4.96
C THR A 114 -9.55 15.97 4.62
N ASP A 115 -10.12 16.21 3.43
CA ASP A 115 -11.25 15.48 2.93
C ASP A 115 -10.91 14.02 2.63
N VAL A 116 -11.84 13.19 3.05
CA VAL A 116 -11.83 11.76 2.84
C VAL A 116 -12.07 11.48 1.35
N TRP A 117 -11.18 10.73 0.71
CA TRP A 117 -11.13 10.61 -0.75
C TRP A 117 -11.13 9.15 -1.23
N LEU A 118 -11.46 8.98 -2.51
CA LEU A 118 -11.46 7.69 -3.19
C LEU A 118 -10.69 7.85 -4.52
N PRO A 119 -9.85 6.89 -4.93
CA PRO A 119 -9.17 6.96 -6.22
C PRO A 119 -10.17 7.01 -7.37
N LYS A 120 -9.77 7.58 -8.50
CA LYS A 120 -10.54 7.51 -9.74
C LYS A 120 -10.75 6.05 -10.15
N ASP A 121 -11.83 5.76 -10.86
CA ASP A 121 -12.19 4.40 -11.30
C ASP A 121 -11.05 3.62 -11.97
N GLU A 122 -10.25 4.30 -12.79
CA GLU A 122 -9.08 3.75 -13.50
C GLU A 122 -7.95 3.26 -12.58
N VAL A 123 -7.92 3.72 -11.33
CA VAL A 123 -7.01 3.26 -10.26
C VAL A 123 -7.76 2.34 -9.28
N LEU A 124 -8.97 2.75 -8.91
CA LEU A 124 -9.82 2.11 -7.91
C LEU A 124 -10.17 0.67 -8.27
N ARG A 125 -10.71 0.43 -9.47
CA ARG A 125 -11.19 -0.90 -9.88
C ARG A 125 -10.08 -1.95 -9.91
N PRO A 126 -8.91 -1.72 -10.54
CA PRO A 126 -7.81 -2.68 -10.48
C PRO A 126 -7.27 -2.86 -9.04
N THR A 127 -7.29 -1.82 -8.20
CA THR A 127 -6.90 -1.96 -6.79
C THR A 127 -7.82 -2.92 -6.04
N ILE A 128 -9.14 -2.71 -6.15
CA ILE A 128 -10.16 -3.57 -5.52
C ILE A 128 -10.07 -5.01 -6.03
N ALA A 129 -9.82 -5.19 -7.33
CA ALA A 129 -9.63 -6.50 -7.95
C ALA A 129 -8.45 -7.26 -7.32
N ILE A 130 -7.32 -6.59 -7.08
CA ILE A 130 -6.17 -7.18 -6.39
C ILE A 130 -6.52 -7.50 -4.93
N MET A 131 -7.21 -6.61 -4.22
CA MET A 131 -7.61 -6.85 -2.84
C MET A 131 -8.49 -8.10 -2.71
N ALA A 132 -9.50 -8.23 -3.57
CA ALA A 132 -10.36 -9.42 -3.65
C ALA A 132 -9.55 -10.67 -4.00
N PHE A 133 -8.61 -10.57 -4.96
CA PHE A 133 -7.74 -11.69 -5.33
C PHE A 133 -6.89 -12.17 -4.17
N CYS A 134 -6.30 -11.26 -3.41
CA CYS A 134 -5.49 -11.59 -2.24
C CYS A 134 -6.30 -12.27 -1.14
N ALA A 135 -7.59 -11.95 -1.00
CA ALA A 135 -8.46 -12.56 -0.01
C ALA A 135 -8.90 -13.99 -0.39
N ALA A 136 -8.96 -14.32 -1.68
CA ALA A 136 -9.50 -15.61 -2.16
C ALA A 136 -8.44 -16.62 -2.65
N ASN A 137 -7.21 -16.19 -2.99
CA ASN A 137 -6.25 -17.02 -3.74
C ASN A 137 -5.03 -17.48 -2.92
N GLY A 138 -5.21 -17.77 -1.63
CA GLY A 138 -4.16 -18.36 -0.78
C GLY A 138 -3.06 -17.39 -0.32
N ILE A 139 -3.26 -16.08 -0.53
CA ILE A 139 -2.48 -15.03 0.15
C ILE A 139 -3.14 -14.68 1.51
N ASP A 140 -4.46 -14.93 1.61
CA ASP A 140 -5.28 -14.89 2.81
C ASP A 140 -5.20 -13.57 3.59
N ILE A 141 -5.07 -12.44 2.89
CA ILE A 141 -5.19 -11.11 3.52
C ILE A 141 -6.69 -10.83 3.75
N PRO A 142 -7.16 -10.71 5.00
CA PRO A 142 -8.57 -10.48 5.26
C PRO A 142 -8.99 -9.09 4.73
N LEU A 143 -10.21 -8.99 4.17
CA LEU A 143 -10.82 -7.74 3.70
C LEU A 143 -11.33 -6.91 4.88
N GLN A 144 -10.42 -6.49 5.75
CA GLN A 144 -10.69 -5.67 6.92
C GLN A 144 -9.62 -4.58 7.10
N VAL A 145 -9.98 -3.58 7.88
CA VAL A 145 -9.01 -2.67 8.50
C VAL A 145 -8.33 -3.40 9.68
N PRO A 146 -7.09 -3.03 10.07
CA PRO A 146 -6.40 -3.71 11.17
C PRO A 146 -7.13 -3.62 12.51
N THR A 147 -7.83 -2.50 12.74
CA THR A 147 -8.65 -2.26 13.93
C THR A 147 -9.79 -1.28 13.60
N ASP A 148 -10.95 -1.47 14.20
CA ASP A 148 -12.19 -0.76 13.84
C ASP A 148 -12.15 0.73 14.15
N ASP A 149 -11.34 1.14 15.12
CA ASP A 149 -11.23 2.52 15.58
C ASP A 149 -10.31 3.39 14.70
N TRP A 150 -9.56 2.79 13.77
CA TRP A 150 -8.74 3.53 12.81
C TRP A 150 -9.61 4.06 11.68
N LYS A 151 -10.00 5.34 11.78
CA LYS A 151 -10.85 6.00 10.79
C LYS A 151 -10.13 6.19 9.44
N ASP A 152 -10.94 6.29 8.40
CA ASP A 152 -10.49 6.61 7.04
C ASP A 152 -10.19 8.12 6.86
N ASP A 153 -10.44 8.95 7.88
CA ASP A 153 -10.09 10.37 7.90
C ASP A 153 -8.65 10.61 8.37
N ASN A 154 -8.23 11.89 8.42
CA ASN A 154 -6.92 12.30 8.91
C ASN A 154 -6.99 13.10 10.22
N SER A 155 -8.05 12.93 11.01
CA SER A 155 -8.27 13.67 12.26
C SER A 155 -7.18 13.44 13.32
N ASP A 156 -6.45 12.33 13.21
CA ASP A 156 -5.32 11.94 14.06
C ASP A 156 -3.94 12.26 13.47
N MET A 157 -3.90 12.90 12.29
CA MET A 157 -2.68 13.29 11.58
C MET A 157 -2.45 14.81 11.66
N PRO A 158 -1.55 15.29 12.53
CA PRO A 158 -1.26 16.71 12.63
C PRO A 158 -0.61 17.24 11.34
N LEU A 159 -1.09 18.37 10.85
CA LEU A 159 -0.49 19.09 9.73
C LEU A 159 0.93 19.63 10.08
N PRO A 160 1.81 19.90 9.09
CA PRO A 160 1.53 19.78 7.66
C PRO A 160 1.42 18.34 7.17
N TRP A 161 1.87 17.33 7.92
CA TRP A 161 1.96 15.94 7.43
C TRP A 161 2.15 14.94 8.59
N ALA A 162 1.81 13.67 8.38
CA ALA A 162 1.99 12.50 9.27
C ALA A 162 3.46 12.13 9.58
N VAL A 163 4.38 13.07 9.44
CA VAL A 163 5.79 12.91 9.78
C VAL A 163 5.96 13.12 11.28
N GLY A 164 6.57 12.13 11.92
CA GLY A 164 6.84 12.15 13.35
C GLY A 164 7.87 13.20 13.75
N PRO A 165 8.37 13.16 15.00
CA PRO A 165 9.48 13.98 15.45
C PRO A 165 10.62 13.99 14.42
N THR A 166 11.14 15.18 14.10
CA THR A 166 12.33 15.32 13.25
C THR A 166 13.49 15.86 14.06
N LYS A 167 14.74 15.73 13.57
CA LYS A 167 15.89 16.40 14.22
C LYS A 167 15.68 17.90 14.40
N ALA A 168 15.02 18.54 13.43
CA ALA A 168 14.71 19.97 13.45
C ALA A 168 13.47 20.32 14.29
N ASN A 169 12.56 19.36 14.51
CA ASN A 169 11.35 19.54 15.32
C ASN A 169 11.04 18.27 16.15
N PRO A 170 11.75 18.06 17.27
CA PRO A 170 11.60 16.86 18.08
C PRO A 170 10.27 16.79 18.84
N LYS A 171 9.52 17.90 18.89
CA LYS A 171 8.19 17.98 19.53
C LYS A 171 7.04 17.74 18.55
N ARG A 172 7.32 17.50 17.27
CA ARG A 172 6.30 17.22 16.27
C ARG A 172 5.53 15.96 16.65
N LYS A 173 4.21 16.05 16.65
CA LYS A 173 3.33 14.92 16.97
C LYS A 173 3.32 13.94 15.80
N MET A 174 3.49 12.65 16.09
CA MET A 174 3.31 11.57 15.11
C MET A 174 1.83 11.17 15.03
N ASN A 175 1.39 10.65 13.89
CA ASN A 175 0.06 10.04 13.74
C ASN A 175 -0.15 8.97 14.83
N VAL A 176 -1.28 9.05 15.54
CA VAL A 176 -1.66 8.12 16.62
C VAL A 176 -1.67 6.67 16.14
N ARG A 177 -2.12 6.41 14.91
CA ARG A 177 -2.10 5.06 14.31
C ARG A 177 -0.68 4.51 14.20
N ARG A 178 0.28 5.32 13.73
CA ARG A 178 1.68 4.92 13.62
C ARG A 178 2.34 4.71 14.99
N ILE A 179 1.97 5.50 16.01
CA ILE A 179 2.41 5.28 17.40
C ILE A 179 1.94 3.91 17.90
N ARG A 180 0.67 3.59 17.71
CA ARG A 180 0.10 2.30 18.11
C ARG A 180 0.69 1.13 17.33
N ALA A 181 0.87 1.29 16.03
CA ALA A 181 1.56 0.34 15.17
C ALA A 181 2.95 0.00 15.73
N ALA A 182 3.75 1.03 16.05
CA ALA A 182 5.07 0.86 16.64
C ALA A 182 5.04 0.25 18.06
N SER A 183 3.95 0.43 18.81
CA SER A 183 3.81 -0.03 20.19
C SER A 183 3.36 -1.49 20.31
N GLY A 184 2.96 -2.13 19.21
CA GLY A 184 2.67 -3.56 19.21
C GLY A 184 1.62 -4.04 18.21
N ASP A 185 0.88 -3.13 17.56
CA ASP A 185 -0.15 -3.52 16.59
C ASP A 185 0.50 -4.09 15.31
N PHE A 186 1.65 -3.58 14.88
CA PHE A 186 2.38 -4.11 13.73
C PHE A 186 3.49 -5.09 14.17
N PRO A 187 3.61 -6.29 13.56
CA PRO A 187 2.80 -6.88 12.47
C PRO A 187 1.69 -7.83 12.97
N LYS A 188 1.21 -7.66 14.21
CA LYS A 188 0.25 -8.58 14.83
C LYS A 188 -1.14 -8.48 14.19
N LEU A 189 -1.65 -7.27 13.99
CA LEU A 189 -2.97 -7.04 13.40
C LEU A 189 -2.94 -7.25 11.89
N LYS A 190 -3.96 -7.94 11.38
CA LYS A 190 -4.07 -8.39 9.98
C LYS A 190 -5.01 -7.50 9.19
N GLY A 191 -4.88 -7.54 7.86
CA GLY A 191 -5.73 -6.78 6.95
C GLY A 191 -4.95 -5.72 6.17
N TRP A 192 -5.66 -4.66 5.77
CA TRP A 192 -5.14 -3.65 4.84
C TRP A 192 -4.72 -2.38 5.57
N TRP A 193 -3.42 -2.15 5.60
CA TRP A 193 -2.77 -1.00 6.18
C TRP A 193 -2.55 0.10 5.13
N MET A 194 -2.48 1.35 5.56
CA MET A 194 -2.00 2.45 4.73
C MET A 194 -0.56 2.79 5.10
N HIS A 195 0.23 3.30 4.16
CA HIS A 195 1.63 3.66 4.40
C HIS A 195 1.81 4.63 5.60
N VAL A 196 0.90 5.59 5.79
CA VAL A 196 0.84 6.48 6.99
C VAL A 196 0.74 5.74 8.34
N GLU A 197 0.34 4.47 8.35
CA GLU A 197 0.17 3.65 9.56
C GLU A 197 1.41 2.76 9.83
N ILE A 198 2.26 2.53 8.82
CA ILE A 198 3.42 1.63 8.93
C ILE A 198 4.52 2.28 9.79
N PRO A 199 5.08 1.58 10.80
CA PRO A 199 6.19 2.08 11.61
C PRO A 199 7.53 2.00 10.89
N GLY A 200 8.56 2.67 11.44
CA GLY A 200 9.93 2.63 10.90
C GLY A 200 10.14 3.42 9.60
N GLN A 201 9.16 4.23 9.17
CA GLN A 201 9.30 5.09 7.98
C GLN A 201 10.03 6.40 8.33
N PRO A 202 10.91 6.93 7.46
CA PRO A 202 11.72 8.13 7.75
C PRO A 202 10.92 9.45 7.84
N GLU A 203 11.60 10.47 8.36
CA GLU A 203 11.12 11.84 8.65
C GLU A 203 10.56 12.64 7.46
N GLN A 204 10.69 12.14 6.24
CA GLN A 204 10.35 12.85 4.99
C GLN A 204 9.23 12.18 4.19
N TRP A 205 8.66 11.09 4.70
CA TRP A 205 7.70 10.28 3.94
C TRP A 205 6.26 10.75 4.10
N HIS A 206 5.54 10.60 3.01
CA HIS A 206 4.41 11.41 2.58
C HIS A 206 3.13 11.02 3.34
N HIS A 207 2.08 11.84 3.23
CA HIS A 207 0.73 11.54 3.75
C HIS A 207 0.05 10.41 2.95
N ASP A 208 0.83 9.50 2.38
CA ASP A 208 0.38 8.42 1.53
C ASP A 208 -0.31 7.31 2.35
N CYS A 209 -1.51 6.86 2.03
CA CYS A 209 -2.48 7.42 1.08
C CYS A 209 -3.49 8.32 1.81
N GLY A 210 -3.25 8.61 3.08
CA GLY A 210 -3.89 9.69 3.83
C GLY A 210 -5.31 9.36 4.23
N ALA A 211 -6.23 10.28 3.98
CA ALA A 211 -7.66 10.13 4.27
C ALA A 211 -8.38 9.26 3.22
N LEU A 212 -7.81 8.11 2.85
CA LEU A 212 -8.39 7.21 1.85
C LEU A 212 -9.62 6.49 2.42
N ARG A 213 -10.72 6.43 1.66
CA ARG A 213 -11.95 5.63 1.92
C ARG A 213 -11.71 4.13 1.79
N ARG A 214 -10.72 3.61 2.51
CA ARG A 214 -10.28 2.21 2.50
C ARG A 214 -11.42 1.26 2.86
N ARG A 215 -12.30 1.61 3.81
CA ARG A 215 -13.46 0.76 4.16
C ARG A 215 -14.41 0.56 2.98
N ASP A 216 -14.63 1.59 2.18
CA ASP A 216 -15.45 1.45 0.99
C ASP A 216 -14.76 0.56 -0.05
N MET A 217 -13.44 0.69 -0.23
CA MET A 217 -12.67 -0.20 -1.11
C MET A 217 -12.73 -1.67 -0.64
N LEU A 218 -12.63 -1.91 0.67
CA LEU A 218 -12.76 -3.24 1.26
C LEU A 218 -14.17 -3.83 1.03
N ARG A 219 -15.21 -3.02 1.22
CA ARG A 219 -16.60 -3.44 0.93
C ARG A 219 -16.76 -3.78 -0.56
N MET A 220 -16.26 -2.93 -1.46
CA MET A 220 -16.33 -3.21 -2.90
C MET A 220 -15.54 -4.48 -3.28
N ALA A 221 -14.41 -4.76 -2.62
CA ALA A 221 -13.66 -5.99 -2.84
C ALA A 221 -14.45 -7.21 -2.38
N GLN A 222 -15.14 -7.11 -1.25
CA GLN A 222 -16.02 -8.16 -0.75
C GLN A 222 -17.21 -8.39 -1.71
N GLU A 223 -17.77 -7.33 -2.27
CA GLU A 223 -18.83 -7.41 -3.27
C GLU A 223 -18.35 -8.11 -4.55
N LEU A 224 -17.11 -7.90 -5.01
CA LEU A 224 -16.54 -8.63 -6.15
C LEU A 224 -16.48 -10.14 -5.91
N LEU A 225 -16.13 -10.57 -4.69
CA LEU A 225 -16.08 -11.99 -4.33
C LEU A 225 -17.44 -12.67 -4.32
N ASN A 226 -18.51 -11.91 -4.10
CA ASN A 226 -19.87 -12.42 -3.97
C ASN A 226 -20.65 -12.43 -5.30
N LYS A 227 -20.06 -11.93 -6.39
CA LYS A 227 -20.70 -11.98 -7.71
C LYS A 227 -20.50 -13.35 -8.35
N PRO A 228 -21.55 -13.97 -8.94
CA PRO A 228 -21.37 -15.15 -9.77
C PRO A 228 -20.43 -14.79 -10.94
N ILE A 229 -19.44 -15.64 -11.18
CA ILE A 229 -18.54 -15.56 -12.35
C ILE A 229 -19.30 -15.99 -13.60
#